data_AF-A0A7C1JDW4-F1
#
_entry.id   AF-A0A7C1JDW4-F1
#
_cell.length_a   1.000
_cell.length_b   1.000
_cell.length_c   1.000
_cell.angle_alpha   90.00
_cell.angle_beta   90.00
_cell.angle_gamma   90.00
#
_symmetry.space_group_name_H-M   'P 1'
#
loop_
_entity.id
_entity.type
_entity.pdbx_description
1 polymer ?
#
loop_
_entity_poly.entity_id
_entity_poly.type
_entity_poly.pdbx_seq_one_letter_code
_entity_poly.pdbx_strand_id
1 'polypeptide(L)'
;MADINSFREKLQTLITKFEKDRTHYLSKGYPEAQVRIDFINPFFKVLGWDVENKAQKPPHERDVIVELSPETTGIPDYNFRINGVTKFFVEAKAPSVTLDDVDHILQAKTYAWSTKEVYFVILTDFEGFRLYDASLKPNPKFPNEGLIFDFKYTDYLNNIEKLWELSRERVEQGSLEALLPRDTKSKRLRIPPDKSFLEDLTIWRTELAKEIHKRNPEFDVRLLNDVVQKLLDRIVFIRIAEDRKIRPDRELWEIVAQWKEEGKRRSIMSHLKKLVNPGTTPIF
;
A
#
# COMPACT_ATOMS: atom_id res chain seq x y z
N MET A 1 28.08 -6.66 0.21
CA MET A 1 27.18 -6.25 -0.89
C MET A 1 26.64 -7.50 -1.52
N ALA A 2 25.34 -7.52 -1.82
CA ALA A 2 24.75 -8.68 -2.48
C ALA A 2 25.12 -8.60 -3.98
N ASP A 3 25.75 -9.64 -4.51
CA ASP A 3 26.16 -9.70 -5.92
C ASP A 3 25.05 -10.36 -6.76
N ILE A 4 24.83 -9.85 -7.97
CA ILE A 4 23.84 -10.39 -8.91
C ILE A 4 24.12 -11.86 -9.28
N ASN A 5 25.39 -12.29 -9.25
CA ASN A 5 25.72 -13.71 -9.44
C ASN A 5 25.25 -14.56 -8.26
N SER A 6 25.42 -14.08 -7.02
CA SER A 6 24.88 -14.78 -5.83
C SER A 6 23.35 -14.81 -5.85
N PHE A 7 22.70 -13.74 -6.33
CA PHE A 7 21.27 -13.75 -6.58
C PHE A 7 20.88 -14.82 -7.60
N ARG A 8 21.60 -14.91 -8.73
CA ARG A 8 21.36 -15.92 -9.78
C ARG A 8 21.40 -17.34 -9.23
N GLU A 9 22.44 -17.70 -8.50
CA GLU A 9 22.62 -19.06 -7.96
C GLU A 9 21.50 -19.44 -6.99
N LYS A 10 21.16 -18.53 -6.07
CA LYS A 10 20.11 -18.77 -5.08
C LYS A 10 18.71 -18.77 -5.71
N LEU A 11 18.47 -17.92 -6.72
CA LEU A 11 17.23 -17.91 -7.48
C LEU A 11 17.07 -19.20 -8.30
N GLN A 12 18.14 -19.68 -8.95
CA GLN A 12 18.17 -20.97 -9.63
C GLN A 12 17.80 -22.10 -8.67
N THR A 13 18.30 -22.07 -7.42
CA THR A 13 17.96 -23.06 -6.40
C THR A 13 16.46 -23.07 -6.09
N LEU A 14 15.83 -21.89 -5.95
CA LEU A 14 14.38 -21.77 -5.72
C LEU A 14 13.58 -22.27 -6.93
N ILE A 15 13.99 -21.91 -8.14
CA ILE A 15 13.38 -22.37 -9.40
C ILE A 15 13.44 -23.89 -9.50
N THR A 16 14.60 -24.49 -9.25
CA THR A 16 14.78 -25.94 -9.29
C THR A 16 13.96 -26.65 -8.22
N LYS A 17 13.86 -26.08 -7.00
CA LYS A 17 12.97 -26.59 -5.94
C LYS A 17 11.52 -26.58 -6.42
N PHE A 18 11.03 -25.47 -6.98
CA PHE A 18 9.65 -25.35 -7.45
C PHE A 18 9.35 -26.30 -8.61
N GLU A 19 10.25 -26.38 -9.59
CA GLU A 19 10.11 -27.26 -10.76
C GLU A 19 10.01 -28.74 -10.34
N LYS A 20 10.86 -29.16 -9.41
CA LYS A 20 10.95 -30.56 -8.97
C LYS A 20 9.62 -31.09 -8.42
N ASP A 21 8.92 -30.28 -7.63
CA ASP A 21 7.66 -30.64 -6.97
C ASP A 21 6.47 -29.79 -7.47
N ARG A 22 6.54 -29.32 -8.73
CA ARG A 22 5.57 -28.39 -9.33
C ARG A 22 4.12 -28.84 -9.16
N THR A 23 3.83 -30.12 -9.38
CA THR A 23 2.47 -30.67 -9.24
C THR A 23 1.92 -30.52 -7.81
N HIS A 24 2.79 -30.62 -6.79
CA HIS A 24 2.40 -30.41 -5.40
C HIS A 24 2.13 -28.92 -5.14
N TYR A 25 3.04 -28.03 -5.59
CA TYR A 25 2.91 -26.60 -5.34
C TYR A 25 1.71 -25.95 -6.06
N LEU A 26 1.30 -26.48 -7.21
CA LEU A 26 0.10 -26.03 -7.93
C LEU A 26 -1.20 -26.69 -7.44
N SER A 27 -1.11 -27.60 -6.46
CA SER A 27 -2.29 -28.27 -5.93
C SER A 27 -3.11 -27.32 -5.03
N LYS A 28 -4.43 -27.49 -5.01
CA LYS A 28 -5.32 -26.72 -4.11
C LYS A 28 -5.02 -26.93 -2.62
N GLY A 29 -4.27 -27.98 -2.28
CA GLY A 29 -3.86 -28.28 -0.91
C GLY A 29 -2.62 -27.52 -0.46
N TYR A 30 -1.95 -26.76 -1.36
CA TYR A 30 -0.79 -25.95 -1.03
C TYR A 30 -1.20 -24.49 -0.73
N PRO A 31 -1.25 -24.08 0.54
CA PRO A 31 -1.85 -22.81 0.92
C PRO A 31 -0.91 -21.62 0.70
N GLU A 32 -1.49 -20.42 0.62
CA GLU A 32 -0.76 -19.15 0.45
C GLU A 32 0.31 -18.94 1.53
N ALA A 33 -0.02 -19.22 2.80
CA ALA A 33 0.94 -19.14 3.90
C ALA A 33 2.20 -20.02 3.68
N GLN A 34 2.03 -21.16 3.01
CA GLN A 34 3.13 -22.09 2.76
C GLN A 34 4.01 -21.62 1.60
N VAL A 35 3.44 -21.13 0.49
CA VAL A 35 4.25 -20.54 -0.61
C VAL A 35 5.03 -19.31 -0.14
N ARG A 36 4.43 -18.53 0.78
CA ARG A 36 5.10 -17.40 1.43
C ARG A 36 6.38 -17.84 2.13
N ILE A 37 6.31 -18.89 2.94
CA ILE A 37 7.46 -19.43 3.69
C ILE A 37 8.47 -20.11 2.77
N ASP A 38 8.01 -20.94 1.83
CA ASP A 38 8.87 -21.81 1.03
C ASP A 38 9.60 -21.11 -0.12
N PHE A 39 9.02 -20.02 -0.63
CA PHE A 39 9.46 -19.40 -1.87
C PHE A 39 9.52 -17.87 -1.80
N ILE A 40 8.46 -17.18 -1.39
CA ILE A 40 8.41 -15.71 -1.46
C ILE A 40 9.38 -15.07 -0.43
N ASN A 41 9.38 -15.55 0.82
CA ASN A 41 10.31 -15.10 1.85
C ASN A 41 11.77 -15.36 1.43
N PRO A 42 12.16 -16.58 1.01
CA PRO A 42 13.47 -16.83 0.44
C PRO A 42 13.80 -15.93 -0.74
N PHE A 43 12.89 -15.74 -1.70
CA PHE A 43 13.12 -14.90 -2.88
C PHE A 43 13.52 -13.48 -2.49
N PHE A 44 12.75 -12.81 -1.62
CA PHE A 44 13.08 -11.45 -1.18
C PHE A 44 14.30 -11.39 -0.27
N LYS A 45 14.57 -12.44 0.52
CA LYS A 45 15.80 -12.55 1.30
C LYS A 45 17.05 -12.64 0.42
N VAL A 46 16.95 -13.33 -0.71
CA VAL A 46 18.05 -13.37 -1.70
C VAL A 46 18.26 -12.00 -2.35
N LEU A 47 17.18 -11.24 -2.57
CA LEU A 47 17.22 -9.83 -2.96
C LEU A 47 17.76 -8.88 -1.87
N GLY A 48 18.21 -9.43 -0.72
CA GLY A 48 18.88 -8.69 0.34
C GLY A 48 17.95 -8.05 1.36
N TRP A 49 16.66 -8.38 1.35
CA TRP A 49 15.69 -7.88 2.33
C TRP A 49 15.68 -8.71 3.62
N ASP A 50 15.67 -8.05 4.77
CA ASP A 50 15.55 -8.74 6.07
C ASP A 50 14.09 -9.04 6.44
N VAL A 51 13.50 -10.01 5.74
CA VAL A 51 12.08 -10.41 5.90
C VAL A 51 11.79 -10.95 7.30
N GLU A 52 12.74 -11.67 7.89
CA GLU A 52 12.61 -12.34 9.20
C GLU A 52 13.06 -11.43 10.36
N ASN A 53 13.49 -10.20 10.08
CA ASN A 53 14.09 -9.27 11.05
C ASN A 53 15.25 -9.90 11.85
N LYS A 54 16.16 -10.62 11.17
CA LYS A 54 17.36 -11.21 11.78
C LYS A 54 18.29 -10.17 12.39
N ALA A 55 18.27 -8.94 11.87
CA ALA A 55 19.00 -7.81 12.45
C ALA A 55 18.38 -7.30 13.76
N GLN A 56 17.24 -7.86 14.20
CA GLN A 56 16.54 -7.52 15.44
C GLN A 56 16.19 -6.02 15.54
N LYS A 57 15.89 -5.39 14.41
CA LYS A 57 15.53 -3.98 14.35
C LYS A 57 14.20 -3.71 15.07
N PRO A 58 14.04 -2.52 15.69
CA PRO A 58 12.76 -2.10 16.23
C PRO A 58 11.72 -1.96 15.11
N PRO A 59 10.41 -2.07 15.41
CA PRO A 59 9.36 -2.12 14.38
C PRO A 59 9.39 -1.00 13.33
N HIS A 60 9.79 0.22 13.69
CA HIS A 60 9.84 1.35 12.76
C HIS A 60 11.06 1.33 11.82
N GLU A 61 12.11 0.58 12.15
CA GLU A 61 13.34 0.45 11.34
C GLU A 61 13.38 -0.84 10.50
N ARG A 62 12.41 -1.74 10.67
CA ARG A 62 12.37 -3.00 9.91
C ARG A 62 12.28 -2.76 8.41
N ASP A 63 13.10 -3.49 7.67
CA ASP A 63 13.12 -3.45 6.20
C ASP A 63 11.82 -4.01 5.61
N VAL A 64 11.20 -4.98 6.28
CA VAL A 64 9.94 -5.59 5.84
C VAL A 64 8.97 -5.70 7.03
N ILE A 65 7.73 -5.26 6.83
CA ILE A 65 6.61 -5.58 7.71
C ILE A 65 5.79 -6.66 7.03
N VAL A 66 5.62 -7.79 7.70
CA VAL A 66 4.86 -8.94 7.21
C VAL A 66 3.53 -8.97 7.95
N GLU A 67 2.41 -8.94 7.22
CA GLU A 67 1.09 -9.13 7.81
C GLU A 67 0.84 -10.63 8.02
N LEU A 68 0.46 -10.99 9.25
CA LEU A 68 0.28 -12.38 9.68
C LEU A 68 -1.18 -12.73 9.91
N SER A 69 -2.07 -11.73 9.97
CA SER A 69 -3.49 -11.93 10.18
C SER A 69 -4.22 -12.27 8.87
N PRO A 70 -4.89 -13.43 8.79
CA PRO A 70 -5.73 -13.77 7.63
C PRO A 70 -7.05 -12.98 7.58
N GLU A 71 -7.40 -12.23 8.64
CA GLU A 71 -8.69 -11.54 8.75
C GLU A 71 -8.66 -10.07 8.30
N THR A 72 -7.48 -9.50 8.06
CA THR A 72 -7.33 -8.11 7.64
C THR A 72 -7.50 -7.95 6.13
N THR A 73 -8.75 -7.82 5.70
CA THR A 73 -9.05 -7.44 4.31
C THR A 73 -8.49 -6.04 4.01
N GLY A 74 -7.77 -5.92 2.90
CA GLY A 74 -7.22 -4.65 2.43
C GLY A 74 -5.92 -4.20 3.09
N ILE A 75 -5.18 -5.08 3.79
CA ILE A 75 -3.79 -4.85 4.17
C ILE A 75 -2.91 -5.77 3.30
N PRO A 76 -1.80 -5.29 2.71
CA PRO A 76 -0.92 -6.11 1.91
C PRO A 76 -0.12 -7.09 2.78
N ASP A 77 0.17 -8.27 2.25
CA ASP A 77 0.97 -9.30 2.94
C ASP A 77 2.35 -8.82 3.35
N TYR A 78 2.96 -7.94 2.54
CA TYR A 78 4.27 -7.37 2.81
C TYR A 78 4.34 -5.88 2.48
N ASN A 79 4.99 -5.14 3.36
CA ASN A 79 5.39 -3.75 3.17
C ASN A 79 6.92 -3.65 3.25
N PHE A 80 7.55 -3.31 2.12
CA PHE A 80 9.00 -3.18 1.98
C PHE A 80 9.41 -1.71 2.12
N ARG A 81 10.38 -1.45 3.00
CA ARG A 81 10.75 -0.10 3.44
C ARG A 81 12.26 0.10 3.47
N ILE A 82 12.69 1.30 3.11
CA ILE A 82 14.06 1.78 3.35
C ILE A 82 13.98 2.93 4.33
N ASN A 83 14.71 2.83 5.45
CA ASN A 83 14.75 3.86 6.50
C ASN A 83 13.35 4.29 6.97
N GLY A 84 12.43 3.33 7.14
CA GLY A 84 11.06 3.56 7.57
C GLY A 84 10.08 4.03 6.48
N VAL A 85 10.57 4.37 5.28
CA VAL A 85 9.75 4.82 4.15
C VAL A 85 9.37 3.64 3.26
N THR A 86 8.08 3.43 3.05
CA THR A 86 7.56 2.39 2.13
C THR A 86 8.00 2.63 0.70
N LYS A 87 8.49 1.58 0.05
CA LYS A 87 8.94 1.58 -1.35
C LYS A 87 8.00 0.82 -2.27
N PHE A 88 7.54 -0.35 -1.82
CA PHE A 88 6.55 -1.14 -2.55
C PHE A 88 5.82 -2.10 -1.61
N PHE A 89 4.67 -2.58 -2.07
CA PHE A 89 3.92 -3.65 -1.40
C PHE A 89 4.01 -4.96 -2.19
N VAL A 90 3.84 -6.07 -1.50
CA VAL A 90 3.66 -7.39 -2.12
C VAL A 90 2.39 -8.02 -1.59
N GLU A 91 1.56 -8.49 -2.49
CA GLU A 91 0.39 -9.32 -2.24
C GLU A 91 0.71 -10.73 -2.72
N ALA A 92 0.60 -11.70 -1.82
CA ALA A 92 0.79 -13.11 -2.13
C ALA A 92 -0.54 -13.77 -2.52
N LYS A 93 -0.45 -14.83 -3.33
CA LYS A 93 -1.55 -15.76 -3.56
C LYS A 93 -1.04 -17.20 -3.50
N ALA A 94 -1.95 -18.13 -3.21
CA ALA A 94 -1.65 -19.55 -3.40
C ALA A 94 -1.46 -19.85 -4.90
N PRO A 95 -0.50 -20.70 -5.31
CA PRO A 95 -0.26 -20.99 -6.74
C PRO A 95 -1.45 -21.65 -7.47
N SER A 96 -2.41 -22.21 -6.72
CA SER A 96 -3.66 -22.71 -7.30
C SER A 96 -4.67 -21.61 -7.65
N VAL A 97 -4.40 -20.35 -7.29
CA VAL A 97 -5.25 -19.18 -7.53
C VAL A 97 -4.64 -18.36 -8.65
N THR A 98 -5.42 -18.04 -9.68
CA THR A 98 -4.92 -17.27 -10.82
C THR A 98 -4.62 -15.82 -10.47
N LEU A 99 -3.46 -15.33 -10.90
CA LEU A 99 -3.09 -13.92 -10.78
C LEU A 99 -3.84 -13.02 -11.78
N ASP A 100 -4.57 -13.59 -12.76
CA ASP A 100 -5.43 -12.87 -13.70
C ASP A 100 -6.78 -12.47 -13.12
N ASP A 101 -7.09 -12.91 -11.89
CA ASP A 101 -8.32 -12.53 -11.22
C ASP A 101 -8.37 -11.00 -11.01
N VAL A 102 -9.43 -10.40 -11.55
CA VAL A 102 -9.62 -8.94 -11.53
C VAL A 102 -9.70 -8.41 -10.10
N ASP A 103 -10.34 -9.15 -9.19
CA ASP A 103 -10.50 -8.71 -7.81
C ASP A 103 -9.15 -8.74 -7.07
N HIS A 104 -8.30 -9.74 -7.34
CA HIS A 104 -6.95 -9.80 -6.77
C HIS A 104 -6.06 -8.65 -7.28
N ILE A 105 -6.10 -8.37 -8.59
CA ILE A 105 -5.34 -7.26 -9.18
C ILE A 105 -5.81 -5.92 -8.60
N LEU A 106 -7.13 -5.72 -8.51
CA LEU A 106 -7.71 -4.48 -7.98
C LEU A 106 -7.42 -4.31 -6.49
N GLN A 107 -7.49 -5.37 -5.69
CA GLN A 107 -7.16 -5.34 -4.26
C GLN A 107 -5.73 -4.82 -4.06
N ALA A 108 -4.76 -5.45 -4.72
CA ALA A 108 -3.36 -5.09 -4.61
C ALA A 108 -3.10 -3.63 -5.01
N LYS A 109 -3.67 -3.20 -6.15
CA LYS A 109 -3.51 -1.82 -6.66
C LYS A 109 -4.24 -0.78 -5.82
N THR A 110 -5.44 -1.09 -5.30
CA THR A 110 -6.27 -0.14 -4.55
C THR A 110 -5.59 0.29 -3.27
N TYR A 111 -5.01 -0.64 -2.53
CA TYR A 111 -4.29 -0.31 -1.31
C TYR A 111 -3.13 0.64 -1.60
N ALA A 112 -2.23 0.25 -2.51
CA ALA A 112 -1.07 1.06 -2.88
C ALA A 112 -1.49 2.46 -3.38
N TRP A 113 -2.47 2.53 -4.28
CA TRP A 113 -3.01 3.79 -4.81
C TRP A 113 -3.64 4.69 -3.73
N SER A 114 -4.27 4.10 -2.71
CA SER A 114 -4.88 4.83 -1.60
C SER A 114 -3.86 5.56 -0.73
N THR A 115 -2.61 5.06 -0.67
CA THR A 115 -1.52 5.71 0.08
C THR A 115 -1.05 7.02 -0.56
N LYS A 116 -1.24 7.20 -1.88
CA LYS A 116 -0.72 8.31 -2.69
C LYS A 116 0.82 8.47 -2.72
N GLU A 117 1.54 7.66 -1.96
CA GLU A 117 2.99 7.73 -1.80
C GLU A 117 3.71 6.53 -2.42
N VAL A 118 3.04 5.37 -2.50
CA VAL A 118 3.64 4.13 -2.97
C VAL A 118 3.19 3.83 -4.39
N TYR A 119 4.14 3.76 -5.33
CA TYR A 119 3.87 3.61 -6.76
C TYR A 119 4.03 2.19 -7.29
N PHE A 120 4.42 1.24 -6.44
CA PHE A 120 4.70 -0.12 -6.87
C PHE A 120 3.98 -1.12 -5.99
N VAL A 121 3.30 -2.05 -6.64
CA VAL A 121 2.76 -3.25 -5.99
C VAL A 121 3.13 -4.47 -6.81
N ILE A 122 3.52 -5.53 -6.12
CA ILE A 122 3.81 -6.84 -6.68
C ILE A 122 2.66 -7.77 -6.32
N LEU A 123 2.14 -8.50 -7.30
CA LEU A 123 1.22 -9.62 -7.09
C LEU A 123 1.93 -10.90 -7.52
N THR A 124 2.07 -11.87 -6.62
CA THR A 124 2.86 -13.09 -6.90
C THR A 124 2.41 -14.30 -6.08
N ASP A 125 2.55 -15.47 -6.67
CA ASP A 125 2.43 -16.79 -6.06
C ASP A 125 3.75 -17.59 -6.26
N PHE A 126 4.85 -16.90 -6.55
CA PHE A 126 6.13 -17.44 -7.04
C PHE A 126 6.08 -18.12 -8.43
N GLU A 127 4.99 -18.78 -8.84
CA GLU A 127 4.89 -19.27 -10.22
C GLU A 127 4.84 -18.09 -11.20
N GLY A 128 4.03 -17.08 -10.89
CA GLY A 128 3.88 -15.81 -11.57
C GLY A 128 4.36 -14.63 -10.73
N PHE A 129 4.85 -13.60 -11.40
CA PHE A 129 5.35 -12.37 -10.78
C PHE A 129 4.93 -11.16 -11.61
N ARG A 130 4.05 -10.34 -11.05
CA ARG A 130 3.52 -9.14 -11.72
C ARG A 130 3.87 -7.90 -10.94
N LEU A 131 4.57 -6.97 -11.57
CA LEU A 131 4.85 -5.65 -11.01
C LEU A 131 3.92 -4.62 -11.67
N TYR A 132 3.19 -3.86 -10.87
CA TYR A 132 2.30 -2.79 -11.34
C TYR A 132 2.76 -1.41 -10.89
N ASP A 133 2.59 -0.42 -11.77
CA ASP A 133 2.55 1.01 -11.46
C ASP A 133 1.21 1.31 -10.75
N ALA A 134 1.27 1.34 -9.41
CA ALA A 134 0.15 1.64 -8.54
C ALA A 134 -0.15 3.14 -8.40
N SER A 135 0.61 4.03 -9.06
CA SER A 135 0.24 5.44 -9.14
C SER A 135 -0.98 5.69 -10.05
N LEU A 136 -1.31 4.72 -10.90
CA LEU A 136 -2.48 4.75 -11.77
C LEU A 136 -3.72 4.31 -10.99
N LYS A 137 -4.82 5.06 -11.11
CA LYS A 137 -6.09 4.71 -10.47
C LYS A 137 -6.56 3.33 -10.94
N PRO A 138 -6.82 2.37 -10.03
CA PRO A 138 -7.32 1.05 -10.41
C PRO A 138 -8.63 1.15 -11.20
N ASN A 139 -8.73 0.40 -12.30
CA ASN A 139 -9.90 0.37 -13.16
C ASN A 139 -10.31 -1.08 -13.44
N PRO A 140 -11.49 -1.53 -12.98
CA PRO A 140 -11.97 -2.90 -13.21
C PRO A 140 -12.08 -3.29 -14.68
N LYS A 141 -12.30 -2.32 -15.58
CA LYS A 141 -12.38 -2.58 -17.03
C LYS A 141 -11.01 -2.79 -17.68
N PHE A 142 -9.96 -2.27 -17.05
CA PHE A 142 -8.58 -2.35 -17.52
C PHE A 142 -7.64 -2.72 -16.36
N PRO A 143 -7.79 -3.92 -15.76
CA PRO A 143 -7.08 -4.30 -14.55
C PRO A 143 -5.55 -4.27 -14.73
N ASN A 144 -5.08 -4.63 -15.92
CA ASN A 144 -3.67 -4.65 -16.28
C ASN A 144 -3.08 -3.27 -16.68
N GLU A 145 -3.85 -2.18 -16.63
CA GLU A 145 -3.29 -0.85 -16.85
C GLU A 145 -2.24 -0.52 -15.78
N GLY A 146 -1.03 -0.20 -16.21
CA GLY A 146 0.12 0.00 -15.33
C GLY A 146 0.97 -1.25 -15.09
N LEU A 147 0.69 -2.40 -15.72
CA LEU A 147 1.57 -3.56 -15.65
C LEU A 147 2.95 -3.22 -16.25
N ILE A 148 4.01 -3.33 -15.43
CA ILE A 148 5.40 -3.02 -15.81
C ILE A 148 6.06 -4.26 -16.40
N PHE A 149 5.93 -5.41 -15.71
CA PHE A 149 6.31 -6.71 -16.25
C PHE A 149 5.51 -7.84 -15.59
N ASP A 150 5.33 -8.93 -16.35
CA ASP A 150 4.68 -10.19 -15.95
C ASP A 150 5.60 -11.33 -16.35
N PHE A 151 6.08 -12.08 -15.36
CA PHE A 151 7.01 -13.20 -15.57
C PHE A 151 6.47 -14.46 -14.94
N LYS A 152 6.73 -15.60 -15.60
CA LYS A 152 6.71 -16.89 -14.91
C LYS A 152 8.06 -17.19 -14.29
N TYR A 153 8.11 -18.10 -13.33
CA TYR A 153 9.37 -18.54 -12.70
C TYR A 153 10.40 -19.06 -13.72
N THR A 154 9.93 -19.60 -14.85
CA THR A 154 10.77 -20.02 -15.99
C THR A 154 11.48 -18.84 -16.68
N ASP A 155 10.94 -17.62 -16.59
CA ASP A 155 11.48 -16.41 -17.21
C ASP A 155 12.39 -15.62 -16.27
N TYR A 156 12.45 -15.98 -14.99
CA TYR A 156 13.14 -15.21 -13.95
C TYR A 156 14.63 -15.03 -14.24
N LEU A 157 15.33 -16.09 -14.67
CA LEU A 157 16.76 -16.02 -14.95
C LEU A 157 17.07 -15.18 -16.19
N ASN A 158 16.19 -15.24 -17.20
CA ASN A 158 16.30 -14.42 -18.41
C ASN A 158 16.03 -12.94 -18.13
N ASN A 159 15.26 -12.63 -17.08
CA ASN A 159 14.93 -11.27 -16.65
C ASN A 159 15.57 -10.90 -15.31
N ILE A 160 16.70 -11.53 -14.97
CA ILE A 160 17.33 -11.38 -13.65
C ILE A 160 17.69 -9.93 -13.33
N GLU A 161 18.12 -9.14 -14.31
CA GLU A 161 18.45 -7.73 -14.11
C GLU A 161 17.23 -6.92 -13.68
N LYS A 162 16.05 -7.18 -14.28
CA LYS A 162 14.80 -6.52 -13.90
C LYS A 162 14.36 -6.89 -12.49
N LEU A 163 14.50 -8.17 -12.11
CA LEU A 163 14.23 -8.61 -10.74
C LEU A 163 15.25 -8.02 -9.76
N TRP A 164 16.50 -7.87 -10.17
CA TRP A 164 17.57 -7.30 -9.36
C TRP A 164 17.35 -5.81 -9.05
N GLU A 165 16.64 -5.08 -9.90
CA GLU A 165 16.21 -3.70 -9.58
C GLU A 165 15.29 -3.63 -8.35
N LEU A 166 14.69 -4.75 -7.91
CA LEU A 166 13.92 -4.85 -6.67
C LEU A 166 14.77 -5.21 -5.43
N SER A 167 16.07 -5.41 -5.60
CA SER A 167 16.97 -5.69 -4.48
C SER A 167 17.07 -4.50 -3.53
N ARG A 168 17.26 -4.78 -2.24
CA ARG A 168 17.34 -3.74 -1.19
C ARG A 168 18.35 -2.65 -1.56
N GLU A 169 19.51 -3.05 -2.04
CA GLU A 169 20.60 -2.15 -2.44
C GLU A 169 20.21 -1.25 -3.63
N ARG A 170 19.59 -1.83 -4.68
CA ARG A 170 19.16 -1.07 -5.86
C ARG A 170 18.01 -0.12 -5.55
N VAL A 171 17.07 -0.58 -4.74
CA VAL A 171 15.93 0.25 -4.28
C VAL A 171 16.41 1.42 -3.43
N GLU A 172 17.41 1.22 -2.57
CA GLU A 172 18.06 2.29 -1.80
C GLU A 172 18.76 3.31 -2.71
N GLN A 173 19.23 2.88 -3.90
CA GLN A 173 19.83 3.73 -4.94
C GLN A 173 18.80 4.36 -5.92
N GLY A 174 17.50 4.13 -5.74
CA GLY A 174 16.45 4.73 -6.59
C GLY A 174 16.21 3.98 -7.92
N SER A 175 16.36 2.67 -7.92
CA SER A 175 16.09 1.82 -9.11
C SER A 175 14.62 1.81 -9.55
N LEU A 176 13.68 1.91 -8.61
CA LEU A 176 12.27 1.71 -8.87
C LEU A 176 11.74 2.77 -9.85
N GLU A 177 12.13 4.02 -9.67
CA GLU A 177 11.71 5.15 -10.50
C GLU A 177 12.11 4.97 -11.97
N ALA A 178 13.17 4.20 -12.25
CA ALA A 178 13.58 3.86 -13.61
C ALA A 178 12.64 2.83 -14.28
N LEU A 179 11.95 2.00 -13.49
CA LEU A 179 10.98 1.00 -13.98
C LEU A 179 9.64 1.63 -14.42
N LEU A 180 9.35 2.85 -13.96
CA LEU A 180 8.11 3.54 -14.30
C LEU A 180 8.03 3.87 -15.79
N PRO A 181 6.93 3.51 -16.49
CA PRO A 181 6.71 3.93 -17.86
C PRO A 181 6.80 5.46 -17.98
N ARG A 182 7.56 5.92 -18.99
CA ARG A 182 7.79 7.36 -19.26
C ARG A 182 6.92 7.90 -20.38
N ASP A 183 6.01 7.09 -20.92
CA ASP A 183 5.12 7.46 -22.00
C ASP A 183 4.09 8.53 -21.55
N THR A 184 3.61 9.30 -22.52
CA THR A 184 2.71 10.43 -22.28
C THR A 184 1.39 9.99 -21.64
N LYS A 185 0.89 8.78 -21.96
CA LYS A 185 -0.37 8.27 -21.40
C LYS A 185 -0.19 7.98 -19.91
N SER A 186 0.86 7.22 -19.53
CA SER A 186 1.16 6.90 -18.13
C SER A 186 1.41 8.17 -17.32
N LYS A 187 2.23 9.11 -17.81
CA LYS A 187 2.45 10.41 -17.14
C LYS A 187 1.17 11.20 -16.92
N ARG A 188 0.22 11.15 -17.86
CA ARG A 188 -1.10 11.80 -17.73
C ARG A 188 -1.99 11.10 -16.71
N LEU A 189 -1.91 9.77 -16.62
CA LEU A 189 -2.71 8.95 -15.72
C LEU A 189 -2.17 8.93 -14.27
N ARG A 190 -0.88 9.25 -14.05
CA ARG A 190 -0.35 9.56 -12.72
C ARG A 190 -1.01 10.85 -12.25
N ILE A 191 -2.16 10.72 -11.59
CA ILE A 191 -2.89 11.86 -11.06
C ILE A 191 -1.96 12.48 -10.00
N PRO A 192 -1.53 13.74 -10.16
CA PRO A 192 -0.82 14.43 -9.09
C PRO A 192 -1.69 14.38 -7.82
N PRO A 193 -1.11 14.11 -6.64
CA PRO A 193 -1.86 14.01 -5.39
C PRO A 193 -2.90 15.14 -5.23
N ASP A 194 -2.55 16.35 -5.66
CA ASP A 194 -3.42 17.53 -5.66
C ASP A 194 -4.72 17.36 -6.46
N LYS A 195 -4.69 16.76 -7.66
CA LYS A 195 -5.90 16.58 -8.48
C LYS A 195 -6.83 15.52 -7.91
N SER A 196 -6.28 14.40 -7.45
CA SER A 196 -7.07 13.35 -6.78
C SER A 196 -7.68 13.90 -5.50
N PHE A 197 -6.91 14.66 -4.73
CA PHE A 197 -7.38 15.28 -3.50
C PHE A 197 -8.52 16.27 -3.74
N LEU A 198 -8.48 17.07 -4.81
CA LEU A 198 -9.57 17.97 -5.18
C LEU A 198 -10.85 17.21 -5.59
N GLU A 199 -10.71 16.08 -6.30
CA GLU A 199 -11.84 15.19 -6.61
C GLU A 199 -12.43 14.57 -5.33
N ASP A 200 -11.58 14.05 -4.45
CA ASP A 200 -11.98 13.47 -3.16
C ASP A 200 -12.68 14.52 -2.28
N LEU A 201 -12.15 15.75 -2.20
CA LEU A 201 -12.79 16.88 -1.52
C LEU A 201 -14.19 17.17 -2.07
N THR A 202 -14.37 17.09 -3.39
CA THR A 202 -15.67 17.33 -4.03
C THR A 202 -16.67 16.24 -3.68
N ILE A 203 -16.23 14.98 -3.65
CA ILE A 203 -17.04 13.84 -3.20
C ILE A 203 -17.42 14.01 -1.73
N TRP A 204 -16.45 14.27 -0.84
CA TRP A 204 -16.72 14.45 0.58
C TRP A 204 -17.64 15.63 0.87
N ARG A 205 -17.49 16.73 0.13
CA ARG A 205 -18.40 17.89 0.22
C ARG A 205 -19.84 17.49 -0.10
N THR A 206 -20.03 16.70 -1.14
CA THR A 206 -21.35 16.24 -1.57
C THR A 206 -21.98 15.31 -0.52
N GLU A 207 -21.22 14.35 -0.01
CA GLU A 207 -21.70 13.39 0.99
C GLU A 207 -22.01 14.07 2.34
N LEU A 208 -21.15 15.00 2.78
CA LEU A 208 -21.40 15.81 3.98
C LEU A 208 -22.64 16.70 3.82
N ALA A 209 -22.81 17.35 2.67
CA ALA A 209 -23.97 18.21 2.42
C ALA A 209 -25.29 17.41 2.51
N LYS A 210 -25.34 16.22 1.90
CA LYS A 210 -26.51 15.33 1.97
C LYS A 210 -26.84 14.95 3.42
N GLU A 211 -25.84 14.50 4.18
CA GLU A 211 -26.04 14.06 5.56
C GLU A 211 -26.41 15.19 6.51
N ILE A 212 -25.80 16.38 6.35
CA ILE A 212 -26.12 17.55 7.18
C ILE A 212 -27.52 18.06 6.87
N HIS A 213 -27.90 18.17 5.60
CA HIS A 213 -29.24 18.61 5.22
C HIS A 213 -30.32 17.67 5.73
N LYS A 214 -30.09 16.35 5.65
CA LYS A 214 -31.03 15.33 6.18
C LYS A 214 -31.32 15.52 7.67
N ARG A 215 -30.35 16.00 8.45
CA ARG A 215 -30.46 16.20 9.91
C ARG A 215 -30.86 17.62 10.30
N ASN A 216 -30.72 18.58 9.37
CA ASN A 216 -30.97 20.01 9.57
C ASN A 216 -31.70 20.55 8.31
N PRO A 217 -32.95 20.11 8.05
CA PRO A 217 -33.70 20.50 6.85
C PRO A 217 -33.99 22.00 6.77
N GLU A 218 -33.91 22.71 7.91
CA GLU A 218 -34.07 24.15 8.02
C GLU A 218 -32.87 24.96 7.49
N PHE A 219 -31.72 24.32 7.23
CA PHE A 219 -30.57 25.02 6.68
C PHE A 219 -30.84 25.40 5.22
N ASP A 220 -30.72 26.69 4.93
CA ASP A 220 -30.70 27.16 3.56
C ASP A 220 -29.41 26.70 2.83
N VAL A 221 -29.42 26.79 1.50
CA VAL A 221 -28.32 26.34 0.65
C VAL A 221 -27.00 27.05 0.99
N ARG A 222 -27.06 28.32 1.42
CA ARG A 222 -25.86 29.10 1.71
C ARG A 222 -25.24 28.64 3.04
N LEU A 223 -26.05 28.56 4.09
CA LEU A 223 -25.65 28.10 5.41
C LEU A 223 -25.13 26.66 5.36
N LEU A 224 -25.80 25.78 4.61
CA LEU A 224 -25.37 24.39 4.41
C LEU A 224 -23.96 24.34 3.79
N ASN A 225 -23.72 25.11 2.73
CA ASN A 225 -22.41 25.20 2.09
C ASN A 225 -21.34 25.72 3.04
N ASP A 226 -21.63 26.79 3.80
CA ASP A 226 -20.69 27.38 4.75
C ASP A 226 -20.31 26.39 5.86
N VAL A 227 -21.27 25.63 6.38
CA VAL A 227 -21.02 24.62 7.42
C VAL A 227 -20.18 23.47 6.87
N VAL A 228 -20.54 22.93 5.70
CA VAL A 228 -19.79 21.85 5.05
C VAL A 228 -18.34 22.29 4.77
N GLN A 229 -18.16 23.48 4.22
CA GLN A 229 -16.83 24.02 3.91
C GLN A 229 -15.98 24.17 5.16
N LYS A 230 -16.52 24.79 6.22
CA LYS A 230 -15.79 24.95 7.49
C LYS A 230 -15.40 23.62 8.14
N LEU A 231 -16.23 22.58 8.00
CA LEU A 231 -15.90 21.25 8.51
C LEU A 231 -14.73 20.63 7.73
N LEU A 232 -14.78 20.67 6.40
CA LEU A 232 -13.71 20.17 5.55
C LEU A 232 -12.40 20.93 5.78
N ASP A 233 -12.45 22.27 5.81
CA ASP A 233 -11.29 23.12 6.03
C ASP A 233 -10.58 22.79 7.35
N ARG A 234 -11.35 22.53 8.42
CA ARG A 234 -10.78 22.14 9.72
C ARG A 234 -10.06 20.79 9.67
N ILE A 235 -10.64 19.80 8.99
CA ILE A 235 -10.02 18.48 8.84
C ILE A 235 -8.73 18.59 8.02
N VAL A 236 -8.78 19.30 6.89
CA VAL A 236 -7.62 19.53 6.02
C VAL A 236 -6.52 20.28 6.77
N PHE A 237 -6.88 21.30 7.55
CA PHE A 237 -5.93 22.06 8.36
C PHE A 237 -5.20 21.18 9.39
N ILE A 238 -5.93 20.28 10.07
CA ILE A 238 -5.33 19.34 11.04
C ILE A 238 -4.32 18.44 10.31
N ARG A 239 -4.69 17.87 9.16
CA ARG A 239 -3.80 17.01 8.36
C ARG A 239 -2.53 17.74 7.91
N ILE A 240 -2.66 18.98 7.44
CA ILE A 240 -1.50 19.81 7.08
C ILE A 240 -0.61 20.11 8.30
N ALA A 241 -1.21 20.33 9.47
CA ALA A 241 -0.45 20.57 10.70
C ALA A 241 0.31 19.33 11.18
N GLU A 242 -0.25 18.12 11.01
CA GLU A 242 0.43 16.84 11.23
C GLU A 242 1.61 16.70 10.25
N ASP A 243 1.39 16.87 8.94
CA ASP A 243 2.44 16.70 7.93
C ASP A 243 3.61 17.69 8.10
N ARG A 244 3.32 18.88 8.65
CA ARG A 244 4.33 19.91 8.96
C ARG A 244 4.97 19.75 10.34
N LYS A 245 4.63 18.68 11.09
CA LYS A 245 5.11 18.41 12.45
C LYS A 245 4.80 19.54 13.45
N ILE A 246 3.76 20.33 13.17
CA ILE A 246 3.21 21.30 14.12
C ILE A 246 2.40 20.55 15.19
N ARG A 247 1.84 19.39 14.82
CA ARG A 247 1.17 18.43 15.70
C ARG A 247 1.84 17.05 15.59
N PRO A 248 1.63 16.15 16.57
CA PRO A 248 2.11 14.78 16.46
C PRO A 248 1.64 14.09 15.17
N ASP A 249 2.54 13.35 14.53
CA ASP A 249 2.21 12.60 13.32
C ASP A 249 1.03 11.64 13.60
N ARG A 250 0.02 11.65 12.71
CA ARG A 250 -1.15 10.75 12.74
C ARG A 250 -2.09 10.90 13.97
N GLU A 251 -2.01 11.99 14.73
CA GLU A 251 -2.85 12.23 15.92
C GLU A 251 -4.38 12.09 15.65
N LEU A 252 -4.87 12.66 14.54
CA LEU A 252 -6.27 12.52 14.13
C LEU A 252 -6.65 11.07 13.83
N TRP A 253 -5.74 10.31 13.20
CA TRP A 253 -5.97 8.90 12.90
C TRP A 253 -6.07 8.07 14.17
N GLU A 254 -5.17 8.30 15.14
CA GLU A 254 -5.16 7.60 16.44
C GLU A 254 -6.45 7.86 17.22
N ILE A 255 -6.93 9.11 17.23
CA ILE A 255 -8.21 9.48 17.84
C ILE A 255 -9.39 8.74 17.21
N VAL A 256 -9.42 8.63 15.89
CA VAL A 256 -10.46 7.90 15.16
C VAL A 256 -10.37 6.39 15.43
N ALA A 257 -9.16 5.83 15.47
CA ALA A 257 -8.91 4.42 15.77
C ALA A 257 -9.41 4.07 17.17
N GLN A 258 -9.02 4.85 18.18
CA GLN A 258 -9.47 4.69 19.56
C GLN A 258 -11.01 4.74 19.67
N TRP A 259 -11.65 5.71 19.01
CA TRP A 259 -13.12 5.83 19.03
C TRP A 259 -13.84 4.59 18.44
N LYS A 260 -13.24 3.97 17.42
CA LYS A 260 -13.75 2.72 16.84
C LYS A 260 -13.56 1.54 17.77
N GLU A 261 -12.39 1.41 18.41
CA GLU A 261 -12.10 0.34 19.39
C GLU A 261 -13.01 0.40 20.61
N GLU A 262 -13.36 1.61 21.06
CA GLU A 262 -14.34 1.82 22.14
C GLU A 262 -15.79 1.47 21.75
N GLY A 263 -16.00 0.94 20.53
CA GLY A 263 -17.31 0.51 20.02
C GLY A 263 -18.25 1.68 19.70
N LYS A 264 -17.70 2.88 19.44
CA LYS A 264 -18.48 4.09 19.13
C LYS A 264 -19.51 4.46 20.21
N ARG A 265 -19.25 4.07 21.47
CA ARG A 265 -20.18 4.25 22.60
C ARG A 265 -20.49 5.72 22.92
N ARG A 266 -19.58 6.63 22.60
CA ARG A 266 -19.74 8.09 22.76
C ARG A 266 -19.64 8.78 21.40
N SER A 267 -20.12 10.03 21.29
CA SER A 267 -19.90 10.82 20.08
C SER A 267 -18.40 11.04 19.86
N ILE A 268 -17.92 10.89 18.62
CA ILE A 268 -16.52 11.16 18.24
C ILE A 268 -16.09 12.58 18.65
N MET A 269 -17.03 13.51 18.78
CA MET A 269 -16.78 14.87 19.26
C MET A 269 -16.15 14.91 20.66
N SER A 270 -16.38 13.92 21.53
CA SER A 270 -15.71 13.88 22.84
C SER A 270 -14.20 13.69 22.70
N HIS A 271 -13.75 12.97 21.68
CA HIS A 271 -12.34 12.72 21.40
C HIS A 271 -11.74 13.87 20.59
N LEU A 272 -12.47 14.38 19.59
CA LEU A 272 -12.03 15.51 18.77
C LEU A 272 -11.91 16.83 19.56
N LYS A 273 -12.65 16.99 20.67
CA LYS A 273 -12.48 18.17 21.56
C LYS A 273 -11.04 18.34 22.03
N LYS A 274 -10.26 17.26 22.18
CA LYS A 274 -8.84 17.32 22.56
C LYS A 274 -7.95 17.90 21.46
N LEU A 275 -8.33 17.74 20.19
CA LEU A 275 -7.63 18.34 19.05
C LEU A 275 -7.87 19.85 18.97
N VAL A 276 -9.10 20.29 19.26
CA VAL A 276 -9.54 21.69 19.08
C VAL A 276 -9.30 22.55 20.32
N ASN A 277 -9.34 21.96 21.52
CA ASN A 277 -9.02 22.60 22.79
C ASN A 277 -8.00 21.73 23.55
N PRO A 278 -6.70 21.82 23.22
CA PRO A 278 -5.67 21.38 24.16
C PRO A 278 -5.84 22.25 25.41
N GLY A 279 -5.92 21.64 26.59
CA GLY A 279 -6.18 22.36 27.84
C GLY A 279 -5.33 23.63 27.96
N THR A 280 -5.98 24.71 28.38
CA THR A 280 -5.40 25.93 28.95
C THR A 280 -3.88 25.91 29.15
N THR A 281 -3.16 26.59 28.28
CA THR A 281 -2.15 27.56 28.71
C THR A 281 -2.45 28.84 27.94
N PRO A 282 -2.84 29.95 28.60
CA PRO A 282 -3.15 31.18 27.89
C PRO A 282 -1.85 31.75 27.35
N ILE A 283 -1.81 31.98 26.04
CA ILE A 283 -1.07 33.12 25.52
C ILE A 283 -2.13 34.08 25.01
N PHE A 284 -2.62 34.83 26.00
CA PHE A 284 -3.65 35.87 26.08
C PHE A 284 -5.11 35.47 25.83
#